data_AF-I7AFN7-F1
#
_entry.id   AF-I7AFN7-F1
#
_cell.length_a   1.000
_cell.length_b   1.000
_cell.length_c   1.000
_cell.angle_alpha   90.00
_cell.angle_beta   90.00
_cell.angle_gamma   90.00
#
_symmetry.space_group_name_H-M   'P 1'
#
loop_
_entity.id
_entity.type
_entity.pdbx_description
1 polymer ?
#
loop_
_entity_poly.entity_id
_entity_poly.type
_entity_poly.pdbx_seq_one_letter_code
_entity_poly.pdbx_strand_id
1 'polypeptide(L)'
;MKKIYLTLCAILGAMKSFYLFHSVVFILGIGVTSIGVVDARNLKPVGIGNDIHPRGPVTNTVPEAIRGPGVVAMLEENCSHARQLENKLKELGVPYKPLYAEENLDVYNFMTTQDGGPLLYEDGKRVEDIEKFLKEYKAKNGNK
;
A
#
# COMPACT_ATOMS: atom_id res chain seq x y z
N MET A 1 64.50 13.87 3.68
CA MET A 1 64.33 13.74 5.14
C MET A 1 63.29 14.75 5.62
N LYS A 2 62.03 14.31 5.80
CA LYS A 2 60.93 14.94 6.58
C LYS A 2 59.66 14.07 6.50
N LYS A 3 59.86 12.74 6.55
CA LYS A 3 58.91 11.84 7.22
C LYS A 3 59.17 12.09 8.71
N ILE A 4 58.15 12.31 9.55
CA ILE A 4 58.11 12.20 11.04
C ILE A 4 57.20 13.27 11.69
N TYR A 5 56.91 14.40 11.06
CA TYR A 5 55.97 15.37 11.64
C TYR A 5 54.60 15.31 10.96
N LEU A 6 53.56 15.15 11.78
CA LEU A 6 52.14 15.00 11.46
C LEU A 6 51.63 13.60 11.05
N THR A 7 52.38 12.56 11.40
CA THR A 7 51.80 11.23 11.76
C THR A 7 51.25 11.23 13.20
N LEU A 8 51.04 12.41 13.80
CA LEU A 8 50.59 12.61 15.19
C LEU A 8 49.09 12.89 15.33
N CYS A 9 48.34 13.08 14.23
CA CYS A 9 46.89 13.36 14.28
C CYS A 9 46.01 12.15 13.97
N ALA A 10 46.58 10.95 13.80
CA ALA A 10 45.82 9.75 13.48
C ALA A 10 45.34 8.93 14.70
N ILE A 11 45.59 9.34 15.96
CA ILE A 11 45.46 8.40 17.11
C ILE A 11 44.44 8.84 18.19
N LEU A 12 43.81 10.02 18.11
CA LEU A 12 42.86 10.47 19.15
C LEU A 12 41.36 10.41 18.80
N GLY A 13 40.99 9.97 17.60
CA GLY A 13 39.58 9.97 17.14
C GLY A 13 38.86 8.62 17.17
N ALA A 14 39.57 7.53 17.45
CA ALA A 14 39.01 6.18 17.39
C ALA A 14 39.53 5.36 18.57
N MET A 15 38.76 5.33 19.68
CA MET A 15 38.65 4.25 20.67
C MET A 15 38.06 4.79 21.99
N LYS A 16 36.72 4.82 22.06
CA LYS A 16 35.85 4.85 23.26
C LYS A 16 34.43 5.08 22.71
N SER A 17 33.43 4.22 22.83
CA SER A 17 33.25 3.05 23.67
C SER A 17 32.08 2.26 23.08
N PHE A 18 32.40 1.12 22.47
CA PHE A 18 31.46 0.02 22.24
C PHE A 18 31.19 -0.64 23.60
N TYR A 19 30.28 -0.13 24.42
CA TYR A 19 29.75 -0.88 25.57
C TYR A 19 28.37 -0.33 25.97
N LEU A 20 27.44 -1.26 26.18
CA LEU A 20 26.08 -1.13 26.73
C LEU A 20 24.92 -1.15 25.71
N PHE A 21 24.80 -2.31 25.06
CA PHE A 21 23.52 -3.01 25.03
C PHE A 21 23.00 -3.24 26.47
N HIS A 22 21.67 -3.24 26.62
CA HIS A 22 20.84 -3.64 27.79
C HIS A 22 20.52 -2.60 28.88
N SER A 23 19.26 -2.14 28.89
CA SER A 23 18.30 -2.06 30.04
C SER A 23 17.15 -1.09 29.68
N VAL A 24 16.04 -1.54 29.09
CA VAL A 24 14.75 -1.79 29.79
C VAL A 24 14.39 -0.75 30.87
N VAL A 25 13.54 0.23 30.53
CA VAL A 25 12.59 0.92 31.44
C VAL A 25 11.40 1.40 30.56
N PHE A 26 10.38 0.59 30.29
CA PHE A 26 9.12 0.53 31.05
C PHE A 26 8.68 1.90 31.63
N ILE A 27 7.88 2.66 30.88
CA ILE A 27 6.97 3.65 31.47
C ILE A 27 5.56 3.33 30.98
N LEU A 28 4.92 2.39 31.67
CA LEU A 28 3.48 2.40 31.91
C LEU A 28 3.21 3.40 33.05
N GLY A 29 2.19 4.24 32.93
CA GLY A 29 1.67 4.95 34.11
C GLY A 29 1.04 6.32 33.85
N ILE A 30 -0.23 6.30 33.41
CA ILE A 30 -1.36 7.03 34.00
C ILE A 30 -1.10 8.46 34.53
N GLY A 31 -1.75 9.45 33.91
CA GLY A 31 -1.87 10.79 34.47
C GLY A 31 -2.79 11.70 33.66
N VAL A 32 -4.09 11.60 33.90
CA VAL A 32 -5.12 12.53 33.42
C VAL A 32 -4.95 13.89 34.11
N THR A 33 -4.92 15.00 33.36
CA THR A 33 -5.46 16.29 33.82
C THR A 33 -6.04 17.10 32.66
N SER A 34 -7.34 17.31 32.73
CA SER A 34 -8.17 18.17 31.89
C SER A 34 -7.73 19.64 31.94
N ILE A 35 -7.68 20.34 30.80
CA ILE A 35 -7.73 21.80 30.77
C ILE A 35 -8.58 22.27 29.58
N GLY A 36 -9.69 22.95 29.89
CA GLY A 36 -10.14 24.16 29.20
C GLY A 36 -10.71 24.04 27.79
N VAL A 37 -12.05 24.04 27.72
CA VAL A 37 -12.84 24.39 26.54
C VAL A 37 -12.33 25.70 25.91
N VAL A 38 -11.91 25.65 24.65
CA VAL A 38 -11.75 26.84 23.80
C VAL A 38 -12.72 26.71 22.62
N ASP A 39 -13.42 27.81 22.41
CA ASP A 39 -14.63 28.03 21.63
C ASP A 39 -14.62 27.41 20.22
N ALA A 40 -15.67 26.63 19.95
CA ALA A 40 -15.87 25.84 18.75
C ALA A 40 -16.59 26.66 17.66
N ARG A 41 -15.97 27.71 17.11
CA ARG A 41 -16.48 28.39 15.90
C ARG A 41 -15.31 28.92 15.04
N ASN A 42 -15.09 28.27 13.89
CA ASN A 42 -14.15 28.64 12.80
C ASN A 42 -12.75 28.04 12.73
N LEU A 43 -12.58 26.76 13.08
CA LEU A 43 -11.49 25.98 12.48
C LEU A 43 -12.07 24.68 11.95
N LYS A 44 -12.11 24.53 10.62
CA LYS A 44 -12.27 23.25 9.93
C LYS A 44 -10.92 22.54 10.05
N PRO A 45 -10.78 21.46 10.85
CA PRO A 45 -9.65 20.58 10.71
C PRO A 45 -9.97 19.67 9.51
N VAL A 46 -9.18 19.77 8.45
CA VAL A 46 -9.11 18.73 7.41
C VAL A 46 -8.51 17.51 8.10
N GLY A 47 -9.38 16.65 8.63
CA GLY A 47 -8.98 15.42 9.28
C GLY A 47 -8.34 14.51 8.25
N ILE A 48 -7.02 14.32 8.36
CA ILE A 48 -6.38 13.08 7.94
C ILE A 48 -6.96 12.02 8.87
N GLY A 49 -8.04 11.39 8.42
CA GLY A 49 -8.55 10.16 9.02
C GLY A 49 -7.53 9.08 8.75
N ASN A 50 -6.55 8.94 9.65
CA ASN A 50 -5.79 7.71 9.75
C ASN A 50 -6.72 6.66 10.35
N ASP A 51 -7.54 6.05 9.50
CA ASP A 51 -8.11 4.74 9.78
C ASP A 51 -6.95 3.75 9.75
N ILE A 52 -6.26 3.62 10.88
CA ILE A 52 -5.23 2.61 11.11
C ILE A 52 -5.95 1.27 11.22
N HIS A 53 -6.32 0.71 10.07
CA HIS A 53 -6.51 -0.73 9.96
C HIS A 53 -5.18 -1.37 10.37
N PRO A 54 -5.16 -2.34 11.29
CA PRO A 54 -3.93 -3.00 11.72
C PRO A 54 -3.31 -3.71 10.52
N ARG A 55 -2.33 -3.05 9.88
CA ARG A 55 -1.49 -3.64 8.83
C ARG A 55 -0.54 -4.61 9.50
N GLY A 56 -0.95 -5.87 9.61
CA GLY A 56 0.02 -6.96 9.59
C GLY A 56 0.89 -6.82 8.32
N PRO A 57 2.12 -7.37 8.29
CA PRO A 57 2.95 -7.29 7.11
C PRO A 57 2.22 -7.97 5.94
N VAL A 58 1.69 -7.18 5.01
CA VAL A 58 1.13 -7.69 3.75
C VAL A 58 2.33 -8.03 2.87
N THR A 59 2.82 -9.25 3.02
CA THR A 59 3.96 -9.78 2.24
C THR A 59 3.55 -10.33 0.88
N ASN A 60 2.27 -10.18 0.48
CA ASN A 60 1.80 -10.71 -0.80
C ASN A 60 2.16 -9.74 -1.92
N THR A 61 3.22 -10.08 -2.65
CA THR A 61 3.63 -9.37 -3.86
C THR A 61 2.52 -9.41 -4.91
N VAL A 62 2.48 -8.44 -5.84
CA VAL A 62 1.48 -8.42 -6.92
C VAL A 62 1.38 -9.74 -7.69
N PRO A 63 2.49 -10.41 -8.06
CA PRO A 63 2.45 -11.73 -8.70
C PRO A 63 1.76 -12.83 -7.87
N GLU A 64 1.85 -12.77 -6.55
CA GLU A 64 1.16 -13.72 -5.65
C GLU A 64 -0.33 -13.39 -5.57
N ALA A 65 -0.68 -12.10 -5.53
CA ALA A 65 -2.06 -11.66 -5.46
C ALA A 65 -2.89 -12.05 -6.69
N ILE A 66 -2.26 -12.15 -7.87
CA ILE A 66 -2.91 -12.58 -9.12
C ILE A 66 -2.88 -14.09 -9.35
N ARG A 67 -1.93 -14.84 -8.79
CA ARG A 67 -1.70 -16.27 -9.08
C ARG A 67 -2.85 -17.23 -8.68
N GLY A 68 -3.81 -16.75 -7.90
CA GLY A 68 -4.92 -17.55 -7.38
C GLY A 68 -6.11 -17.69 -8.35
N PRO A 69 -7.03 -18.62 -8.05
CA PRO A 69 -8.29 -18.73 -8.79
C PRO A 69 -9.17 -17.50 -8.58
N GLY A 70 -10.03 -17.24 -9.56
CA GLY A 70 -10.99 -16.14 -9.55
C GLY A 70 -10.52 -14.90 -10.32
N VAL A 71 -11.30 -13.83 -10.19
CA VAL A 71 -11.06 -12.57 -10.91
C VAL A 71 -10.33 -11.59 -10.00
N VAL A 72 -9.26 -10.98 -10.51
CA VAL A 72 -8.53 -9.90 -9.83
C VAL A 72 -8.54 -8.67 -10.73
N ALA A 73 -8.98 -7.53 -10.20
CA ALA A 73 -9.01 -6.26 -10.91
C ALA A 73 -8.00 -5.30 -10.30
N MET A 74 -7.07 -4.79 -11.10
CA MET A 74 -6.16 -3.72 -10.69
C MET A 74 -6.67 -2.39 -11.19
N LEU A 75 -6.89 -1.46 -10.27
CA LEU A 75 -7.67 -0.25 -10.49
C LEU A 75 -6.92 0.98 -9.95
N GLU A 76 -7.24 2.13 -10.53
CA GLU A 76 -6.85 3.45 -10.02
C GLU A 76 -8.14 4.20 -9.65
N GLU A 77 -8.24 4.70 -8.42
CA GLU A 77 -9.44 5.40 -7.91
C GLU A 77 -9.81 6.64 -8.75
N ASN A 78 -8.79 7.30 -9.28
CA ASN A 78 -8.91 8.54 -10.05
C ASN A 78 -8.97 8.34 -11.57
N CYS A 79 -9.11 7.09 -12.04
CA CYS A 79 -9.22 6.77 -13.47
C CYS A 79 -10.68 6.49 -13.87
N SER A 80 -11.19 7.20 -14.88
CA SER A 80 -12.55 6.99 -15.39
C SER A 80 -12.77 5.58 -15.96
N HIS A 81 -11.77 5.04 -16.67
CA HIS A 81 -11.83 3.69 -17.23
C HIS A 81 -11.85 2.62 -16.13
N ALA A 82 -11.07 2.79 -15.07
CA ALA A 82 -11.09 1.89 -13.91
C ALA A 82 -12.46 1.88 -13.22
N ARG A 83 -13.04 3.07 -13.00
CA ARG A 83 -14.39 3.18 -12.42
C ARG A 83 -15.47 2.55 -13.30
N GLN A 84 -15.37 2.70 -14.62
CA GLN A 84 -16.30 2.04 -15.55
C GLN A 84 -16.20 0.52 -15.49
N LEU A 85 -14.98 -0.03 -15.48
CA LEU A 85 -14.76 -1.47 -15.33
C LEU A 85 -15.33 -1.98 -14.01
N GLU A 86 -15.00 -1.31 -12.90
CA GLU A 86 -15.45 -1.70 -11.57
C GLU A 86 -16.98 -1.70 -11.47
N ASN A 87 -17.64 -0.68 -12.02
CA ASN A 87 -19.09 -0.60 -12.09
C ASN A 87 -19.69 -1.75 -12.90
N LYS A 88 -19.13 -2.08 -14.08
CA LYS A 88 -19.61 -3.20 -14.90
C LYS A 88 -19.44 -4.55 -14.17
N LEU A 89 -18.31 -4.76 -13.48
CA LEU A 89 -18.08 -5.97 -12.69
C LEU A 89 -19.12 -6.11 -11.56
N LYS A 90 -19.41 -5.00 -10.86
CA LYS A 90 -20.43 -4.95 -9.80
C LYS A 90 -21.84 -5.19 -10.36
N GLU A 91 -22.21 -4.53 -11.47
CA GLU A 91 -23.51 -4.68 -12.13
C GLU A 91 -23.77 -6.12 -12.58
N LEU A 92 -22.75 -6.78 -13.12
CA LEU A 92 -22.83 -8.17 -13.56
C LEU A 92 -22.72 -9.18 -12.40
N GLY A 93 -22.47 -8.72 -11.17
CA GLY A 93 -22.27 -9.60 -10.01
C GLY A 93 -21.05 -10.52 -10.17
N VAL A 94 -19.99 -10.04 -10.83
CA VAL A 94 -18.74 -10.78 -10.93
C VAL A 94 -18.06 -10.78 -9.56
N PRO A 95 -17.73 -11.93 -8.96
CA PRO A 95 -16.90 -11.96 -7.77
C PRO A 95 -15.46 -11.65 -8.16
N TYR A 96 -14.93 -10.52 -7.70
CA TYR A 96 -13.55 -10.12 -7.96
C TYR A 96 -12.86 -9.58 -6.72
N LYS A 97 -11.52 -9.65 -6.71
CA LYS A 97 -10.65 -9.03 -5.74
C LYS A 97 -10.09 -7.71 -6.31
N PRO A 98 -10.41 -6.54 -5.72
CA PRO A 98 -9.79 -5.29 -6.12
C PRO A 98 -8.36 -5.18 -5.59
N LEU A 99 -7.48 -4.58 -6.38
CA LEU A 99 -6.15 -4.11 -5.99
C LEU A 99 -6.01 -2.67 -6.46
N TYR A 100 -6.02 -1.72 -5.53
CA TYR A 100 -5.91 -0.29 -5.86
C TYR A 100 -4.44 0.15 -5.88
N ALA A 101 -4.06 0.91 -6.90
CA ALA A 101 -2.72 1.46 -7.04
C ALA A 101 -2.39 2.46 -5.93
N GLU A 102 -3.40 3.18 -5.43
CA GLU A 102 -3.30 4.15 -4.34
C GLU A 102 -3.00 3.50 -2.98
N GLU A 103 -3.43 2.25 -2.80
CA GLU A 103 -3.23 1.49 -1.55
C GLU A 103 -1.88 0.77 -1.51
N ASN A 104 -1.28 0.50 -2.68
CA ASN A 104 -0.05 -0.28 -2.80
C ASN A 104 0.84 0.17 -3.97
N LEU A 105 2.03 0.68 -3.64
CA LEU A 105 3.02 1.13 -4.62
C LEU A 105 3.49 0.00 -5.57
N ASP A 106 3.50 -1.25 -5.13
CA ASP A 106 3.86 -2.39 -5.98
C ASP A 106 2.79 -2.61 -7.06
N VAL A 107 1.51 -2.38 -6.75
CA VAL A 107 0.41 -2.44 -7.72
C VAL A 107 0.57 -1.33 -8.76
N TYR A 108 0.83 -0.10 -8.32
CA TYR A 108 1.10 1.03 -9.22
C TYR A 108 2.29 0.75 -10.17
N ASN A 109 3.42 0.32 -9.60
CA ASN A 109 4.62 -0.01 -10.38
C ASN A 109 4.34 -1.15 -11.36
N PHE A 110 3.62 -2.18 -10.93
CA PHE A 110 3.26 -3.28 -11.81
C PHE A 110 2.36 -2.81 -12.97
N MET A 111 1.34 -2.01 -12.70
CA MET A 111 0.44 -1.48 -13.73
C MET A 111 1.18 -0.62 -14.77
N THR A 112 2.12 0.23 -14.33
CA THR A 112 2.92 1.06 -15.24
C THR A 112 3.84 0.24 -16.17
N THR A 113 4.31 -0.94 -15.73
CA THR A 113 5.06 -1.86 -16.61
C THR A 113 4.20 -2.58 -17.66
N GLN A 114 2.86 -2.51 -17.53
CA GLN A 114 1.88 -3.19 -18.38
C GLN A 114 1.12 -2.21 -19.30
N ASP A 115 1.71 -1.04 -19.57
CA ASP A 115 1.16 0.10 -20.33
C ASP A 115 -0.04 0.80 -19.65
N GLY A 116 -0.17 0.67 -18.33
CA GLY A 116 -1.19 1.34 -17.53
C GLY A 116 -2.41 0.47 -17.20
N GLY A 117 -3.41 1.08 -16.55
CA GLY A 117 -4.62 0.44 -16.09
C GLY A 117 -5.91 0.95 -16.73
N PRO A 118 -7.05 0.30 -16.48
CA PRO A 118 -7.22 -0.83 -15.55
C PRO A 118 -6.78 -2.18 -16.14
N LEU A 119 -6.39 -3.11 -15.27
CA LEU A 119 -6.02 -4.49 -15.65
C LEU A 119 -6.97 -5.50 -15.01
N LEU A 120 -7.21 -6.60 -15.72
CA LEU A 120 -8.05 -7.70 -15.23
C LEU A 120 -7.31 -9.03 -15.41
N TYR A 121 -7.39 -9.88 -14.40
CA TYR A 121 -6.84 -11.23 -14.39
C TYR A 121 -7.93 -12.24 -14.04
N GLU A 122 -7.94 -13.37 -14.72
CA GLU A 122 -8.79 -14.54 -14.41
C GLU A 122 -7.87 -15.74 -14.21
N ASP A 123 -7.96 -16.39 -13.04
CA ASP A 123 -7.18 -17.58 -12.69
C ASP A 123 -5.66 -17.42 -12.95
N GLY A 124 -5.12 -16.25 -12.58
CA GLY A 124 -3.71 -15.91 -12.76
C GLY A 124 -3.28 -15.56 -14.18
N LYS A 125 -4.20 -15.45 -15.13
CA LYS A 125 -3.91 -15.04 -16.51
C LYS A 125 -4.48 -13.66 -16.80
N ARG A 126 -3.71 -12.82 -17.49
CA ARG A 126 -4.18 -11.50 -17.94
C ARG A 126 -5.32 -11.69 -18.93
N VAL A 127 -6.40 -10.95 -18.72
CA VAL A 127 -7.50 -10.83 -19.67
C VAL A 127 -7.15 -9.73 -20.66
N GLU A 128 -6.80 -10.12 -21.89
CA GLU A 128 -6.41 -9.18 -22.94
C GLU A 128 -7.59 -8.34 -23.45
N ASP A 129 -8.77 -8.96 -23.59
CA ASP A 129 -10.01 -8.30 -24.03
C ASP A 129 -11.06 -8.35 -22.92
N ILE A 130 -11.06 -7.29 -22.12
CA ILE A 130 -11.96 -7.11 -20.98
C ILE A 130 -13.43 -7.06 -21.43
N GLU A 131 -13.74 -6.42 -22.56
CA GLU A 131 -15.12 -6.30 -23.03
C GLU A 131 -15.67 -7.66 -23.50
N LYS A 132 -14.84 -8.47 -24.15
CA LYS A 132 -15.20 -9.85 -24.51
C LYS A 132 -15.45 -10.69 -23.26
N PHE A 133 -14.58 -10.61 -22.27
CA PHE A 133 -14.75 -11.30 -20.98
C PHE A 133 -16.10 -10.96 -20.34
N LEU A 134 -16.44 -9.67 -20.22
CA LEU A 134 -17.69 -9.22 -19.61
C LEU A 134 -18.93 -9.71 -20.38
N LYS A 135 -18.88 -9.72 -21.72
CA LYS A 135 -19.96 -10.26 -22.57
C LYS A 135 -20.16 -11.76 -22.36
N GLU A 136 -19.08 -12.52 -22.31
CA GLU A 136 -19.13 -13.96 -22.08
C GLU A 136 -19.64 -14.30 -20.67
N TYR A 137 -19.21 -13.55 -19.65
CA TYR A 137 -19.71 -13.71 -18.29
C TYR A 137 -21.22 -13.45 -18.21
N LYS A 138 -21.69 -12.38 -18.83
CA LYS A 138 -23.12 -12.05 -18.92
C LYS A 138 -23.91 -13.15 -19.63
N ALA A 139 -23.40 -13.69 -20.74
CA ALA A 139 -24.07 -14.76 -21.48
C ALA A 139 -24.15 -16.08 -20.68
N LYS A 140 -23.09 -16.43 -19.94
CA LYS A 140 -23.06 -17.65 -19.11
C LYS A 140 -23.98 -17.56 -17.89
N ASN A 141 -24.09 -16.38 -17.28
CA ASN A 141 -24.84 -16.20 -16.02
C ASN A 141 -26.24 -15.60 -16.20
N GLY A 142 -26.55 -14.99 -17.34
CA GLY A 142 -27.88 -14.48 -17.67
C GLY A 142 -28.87 -15.53 -18.19
N ASN A 143 -28.41 -16.75 -18.42
CA ASN A 143 -29.23 -17.91 -18.82
C ASN A 143 -29.57 -18.86 -17.65
N LYS A 144 -29.29 -18.45 -16.41
CA LYS A 144 -29.70 -19.13 -15.17
C LYS A 144 -30.88 -18.39 -14.55
#